data_AF-A0A1E5A1R1-F1
#
_entry.id   AF-A0A1E5A1R1-F1
#
_cell.length_a   1.000
_cell.length_b   1.000
_cell.length_c   1.000
_cell.angle_alpha   90.00
_cell.angle_beta   90.00
_cell.angle_gamma   90.00
#
_symmetry.space_group_name_H-M   'P 1'
#
loop_
_entity.id
_entity.type
_entity.pdbx_description
1 polymer ?
#
loop_
_entity_poly.entity_id
_entity_poly.type
_entity_poly.pdbx_seq_one_letter_code
_entity_poly.pdbx_strand_id
1 'polypeptide(L)'
;MLYSSRGERQMMTKEQFVQTSPDEFMNEGQLDFVRQLLMNMRDAANTRSIEEPGPGGRQADPIDQAWQEEQWMIRLKRRAQQTDLLTEIDKALHRVTTGEYGYCELSGEPIDVRRLLANPLSRTTVEEQDRLERSQMKHLYYGQNRG
;
A
#
# COMPACT_ATOMS: atom_id res chain seq x y z
N MET A 1 43.19 -7.94 -15.83
CA MET A 1 42.33 -7.73 -14.64
C MET A 1 40.89 -7.79 -15.10
N LEU A 2 40.14 -8.77 -14.58
CA LEU A 2 38.76 -9.06 -14.96
C LEU A 2 37.84 -8.01 -14.32
N TYR A 3 37.20 -7.15 -15.13
CA TYR A 3 36.05 -6.41 -14.67
C TYR A 3 34.82 -7.29 -14.88
N SER A 4 34.36 -7.88 -13.77
CA SER A 4 33.12 -8.64 -13.70
C SER A 4 31.97 -7.85 -14.33
N SER A 5 31.45 -8.40 -15.42
CA SER A 5 30.12 -8.14 -15.94
C SER A 5 29.10 -8.35 -14.81
N ARG A 6 28.71 -7.26 -14.14
CA ARG A 6 27.44 -7.24 -13.40
C ARG A 6 26.36 -7.34 -14.46
N GLY A 7 25.87 -8.55 -14.68
CA GLY A 7 24.76 -8.80 -15.61
C GLY A 7 23.63 -7.84 -15.29
N GLU A 8 23.21 -7.09 -16.31
CA GLU A 8 21.94 -6.38 -16.31
C GLU A 8 20.86 -7.44 -16.06
N ARG A 9 20.40 -7.56 -14.80
CA ARG A 9 19.30 -8.42 -14.44
C ARG A 9 18.09 -7.84 -15.17
N GLN A 10 17.70 -8.43 -16.30
CA GLN A 10 16.52 -8.01 -17.05
C GLN A 10 15.32 -8.09 -16.09
N MET A 11 14.86 -6.94 -15.62
CA MET A 11 13.66 -6.84 -14.79
C MET A 11 12.47 -7.17 -15.68
N MET A 12 11.59 -8.04 -15.19
CA MET A 12 10.37 -8.40 -15.90
C MET A 12 9.50 -7.16 -16.12
N THR A 13 8.87 -7.04 -17.30
CA THR A 13 7.98 -5.90 -17.59
C THR A 13 6.56 -6.13 -17.09
N LYS A 14 5.76 -5.07 -17.00
CA LYS A 14 4.34 -5.16 -16.60
C LYS A 14 3.54 -6.06 -17.54
N GLU A 15 3.87 -6.04 -18.84
CA GLU A 15 3.20 -6.84 -19.87
C GLU A 15 3.51 -8.33 -19.69
N GLN A 16 4.77 -8.66 -19.36
CA GLN A 16 5.20 -10.02 -19.06
C GLN A 16 4.57 -10.55 -17.76
N PHE A 17 4.36 -9.67 -16.76
CA PHE A 17 3.67 -10.00 -15.52
C PHE A 17 2.23 -10.47 -15.75
N VAL A 18 1.51 -9.86 -16.70
CA VAL A 18 0.11 -10.20 -17.02
C VAL A 18 -0.01 -11.44 -17.92
N GLN A 19 0.99 -11.71 -18.76
CA GLN A 19 0.96 -12.79 -19.74
C GLN A 19 1.47 -14.14 -19.21
N THR A 20 1.90 -14.20 -17.95
CA THR A 20 2.38 -15.45 -17.33
C THR A 20 1.23 -16.45 -17.14
N SER A 21 1.49 -17.73 -17.39
CA SER A 21 0.51 -18.81 -17.21
C SER A 21 0.00 -18.88 -15.76
N PRO A 22 -1.30 -19.18 -15.52
CA PRO A 22 -1.83 -19.42 -14.17
C PRO A 22 -1.10 -20.52 -13.39
N ASP A 23 -0.50 -21.49 -14.09
CA ASP A 23 0.26 -22.60 -13.49
C ASP A 23 1.61 -22.16 -12.88
N GLU A 24 2.08 -20.94 -13.19
CA GLU A 24 3.31 -20.33 -12.65
C GLU A 24 3.01 -19.04 -11.85
N PHE A 25 1.86 -19.01 -11.17
CA PHE A 25 1.46 -17.86 -10.35
C PHE A 25 2.50 -17.57 -9.25
N MET A 26 2.96 -16.31 -9.19
CA MET A 26 3.95 -15.79 -8.24
C MET A 26 5.31 -16.51 -8.31
N ASN A 27 5.81 -16.72 -9.52
CA ASN A 27 7.18 -17.21 -9.72
C ASN A 27 8.25 -16.23 -9.18
N GLU A 28 9.51 -16.67 -9.12
CA GLU A 28 10.62 -15.88 -8.57
C GLU A 28 10.80 -14.51 -9.28
N GLY A 29 10.59 -14.46 -10.60
CA GLY A 29 10.67 -13.23 -11.38
C GLY A 29 9.54 -12.24 -11.06
N GLN A 30 8.31 -12.74 -10.89
CA GLN A 30 7.16 -11.95 -10.45
C GLN A 30 7.37 -11.38 -9.05
N LEU A 31 7.84 -12.21 -8.12
CA LEU A 31 8.12 -11.78 -6.74
C LEU A 31 9.25 -10.74 -6.68
N ASP A 32 10.29 -10.86 -7.50
CA ASP A 32 11.35 -9.84 -7.56
C ASP A 32 10.85 -8.51 -8.14
N PHE A 33 10.02 -8.56 -9.20
CA PHE A 33 9.37 -7.37 -9.74
C PHE A 33 8.51 -6.65 -8.69
N VAL A 34 7.66 -7.39 -7.98
CA VAL A 34 6.80 -6.85 -6.91
C VAL A 34 7.65 -6.29 -5.77
N ARG A 35 8.72 -6.99 -5.37
CA ARG A 35 9.64 -6.52 -4.32
C ARG A 35 10.21 -5.15 -4.66
N GLN A 36 10.72 -4.98 -5.88
CA GLN A 36 11.28 -3.71 -6.34
C GLN A 36 10.20 -2.62 -6.41
N LEU A 37 8.99 -2.95 -6.87
CA LEU A 37 7.86 -2.04 -6.88
C LEU A 37 7.52 -1.54 -5.47
N LEU A 38 7.43 -2.45 -4.49
CA LEU A 38 7.15 -2.13 -3.08
C LEU A 38 8.28 -1.31 -2.45
N MET A 39 9.55 -1.62 -2.75
CA MET A 39 10.70 -0.83 -2.28
C MET A 39 10.66 0.60 -2.83
N ASN A 40 10.38 0.77 -4.12
CA ASN A 40 10.24 2.09 -4.73
C ASN A 40 9.07 2.88 -4.09
N MET A 41 7.96 2.23 -3.78
CA MET A 41 6.84 2.85 -3.05
C MET A 41 7.24 3.29 -1.64
N ARG A 42 8.01 2.46 -0.92
CA ARG A 42 8.53 2.78 0.42
C ARG A 42 9.44 4.00 0.39
N ASP A 43 10.34 4.08 -0.59
CA ASP A 43 11.27 5.20 -0.73
C ASP A 43 10.53 6.50 -1.12
N ALA A 44 9.55 6.40 -2.03
CA ALA A 44 8.67 7.52 -2.37
C ALA A 44 7.83 8.00 -1.16
N ALA A 45 7.38 7.07 -0.32
CA ALA A 45 6.69 7.41 0.92
C ALA A 45 7.64 8.09 1.91
N ASN A 46 8.89 7.63 2.07
CA ASN A 46 9.85 8.22 3.01
C ASN A 46 10.34 9.62 2.60
N THR A 47 10.55 9.87 1.30
CA THR A 47 11.04 11.17 0.78
C THR A 47 10.04 12.32 1.00
N ARG A 48 8.76 12.02 1.17
CA ARG A 48 7.70 13.00 1.43
C ARG A 48 7.72 13.56 2.86
N SER A 49 8.59 13.07 3.74
CA SER A 49 8.64 13.38 5.18
C SER A 49 9.47 14.61 5.59
N ILE A 50 9.82 15.51 4.67
CA ILE A 50 10.54 16.74 5.02
C ILE A 50 9.52 17.74 5.61
N GLU A 51 9.51 17.88 6.93
CA GLU A 51 8.53 18.69 7.68
C GLU A 51 8.86 20.18 7.71
N GLU A 52 7.80 21.00 7.64
CA GLU A 52 7.76 22.39 8.10
C GLU A 52 7.47 22.44 9.61
N PRO A 53 8.01 23.43 10.35
CA PRO A 53 7.78 23.56 11.78
C PRO A 53 6.28 23.65 12.12
N GLY A 54 5.92 23.13 13.30
CA GLY A 54 4.57 23.25 13.84
C GLY A 54 4.11 24.71 14.01
N PRO A 55 2.83 24.95 14.34
CA PRO A 55 2.29 26.31 14.45
C PRO A 55 3.19 27.16 15.36
N GLY A 56 3.90 28.10 14.75
CA GLY A 56 4.89 28.93 15.42
C GLY A 56 4.20 29.93 16.35
N GLY A 57 4.62 29.94 17.62
CA GLY A 57 4.13 30.86 18.63
C GLY A 57 4.56 32.30 18.36
N ARG A 58 3.81 33.00 17.51
CA ARG A 58 3.76 34.47 17.49
C ARG A 58 2.31 34.90 17.58
N GLN A 59 2.11 36.11 18.08
CA GLN A 59 0.82 36.78 18.29
C GLN A 59 0.08 36.95 16.95
N ALA A 60 -0.46 35.86 16.43
CA ALA A 60 -1.40 35.84 15.33
C ALA A 60 -2.79 36.16 15.88
N ASP A 61 -3.63 36.81 15.10
CA ASP A 61 -5.00 37.11 15.53
C ASP A 61 -5.84 35.82 15.63
N PRO A 62 -7.04 35.85 16.25
CA PRO A 62 -7.85 34.64 16.42
C PRO A 62 -8.22 33.91 15.12
N ILE A 63 -8.30 34.64 13.99
CA ILE A 63 -8.64 34.05 12.69
C ILE A 63 -7.43 33.30 12.13
N ASP A 64 -6.26 33.91 12.21
CA ASP A 64 -5.00 33.29 11.82
C ASP A 64 -4.69 32.06 12.68
N GLN A 65 -4.97 32.11 13.98
CA GLN A 65 -4.82 30.97 14.89
C GLN A 65 -5.71 29.80 14.46
N ALA A 66 -7.00 30.05 14.22
CA ALA A 66 -7.94 29.02 13.80
C ALA A 66 -7.51 28.37 12.47
N TRP A 67 -7.05 29.16 11.50
CA TRP A 67 -6.55 28.64 10.23
C TRP A 67 -5.27 27.81 10.41
N GLN A 68 -4.32 28.26 11.22
CA GLN A 68 -3.08 27.53 11.48
C GLN A 68 -3.31 26.19 12.20
N GLU A 69 -4.25 26.16 13.13
CA GLU A 69 -4.69 24.93 13.79
C GLU A 69 -5.31 23.94 12.80
N GLU A 70 -6.20 24.40 11.91
CA GLU A 70 -6.77 23.56 10.86
C GLU A 70 -5.69 22.96 9.95
N GLN A 71 -4.76 23.79 9.49
CA GLN A 71 -3.63 23.32 8.67
C GLN A 71 -2.75 22.32 9.42
N TRP A 72 -2.54 22.52 10.72
CA TRP A 72 -1.81 21.58 11.56
C TRP A 72 -2.53 20.23 11.66
N MET A 73 -3.85 20.22 11.86
CA MET A 73 -4.64 18.99 11.92
C MET A 73 -4.60 18.22 10.60
N ILE A 74 -4.65 18.91 9.46
CA ILE A 74 -4.48 18.31 8.13
C ILE A 74 -3.09 17.67 8.00
N ARG A 75 -2.03 18.36 8.44
CA ARG A 75 -0.65 17.82 8.43
C ARG A 75 -0.53 16.56 9.29
N LEU A 76 -1.07 16.58 10.51
CA LEU A 76 -1.08 15.42 11.40
C LEU A 76 -1.79 14.23 10.77
N LYS A 77 -2.96 14.44 10.17
CA LYS A 77 -3.71 13.37 9.49
C LYS A 77 -2.93 12.78 8.32
N ARG A 78 -2.29 13.63 7.50
CA ARG A 78 -1.45 13.20 6.38
C ARG A 78 -0.26 12.36 6.86
N ARG A 79 0.38 12.75 7.97
CA ARG A 79 1.48 11.99 8.58
C ARG A 79 1.03 10.64 9.14
N ALA A 80 -0.14 10.58 9.76
CA ALA A 80 -0.72 9.32 10.22
C ALA A 80 -0.95 8.36 9.04
N GLN A 81 -1.62 8.84 7.97
CA GLN A 81 -1.84 8.05 6.75
C GLN A 81 -0.55 7.57 6.09
N GLN A 82 0.51 8.38 6.12
CA GLN A 82 1.81 8.00 5.60
C GLN A 82 2.47 6.89 6.42
N THR A 83 2.38 6.97 7.75
CA THR A 83 2.85 5.92 8.66
C THR A 83 2.10 4.60 8.43
N ASP A 84 0.78 4.68 8.26
CA ASP A 84 -0.07 3.52 7.96
C ASP A 84 0.33 2.90 6.61
N LEU A 85 0.56 3.73 5.59
CA LEU A 85 1.02 3.27 4.28
C LEU A 85 2.37 2.54 4.36
N LEU A 86 3.35 3.10 5.07
CA LEU A 86 4.65 2.46 5.28
C LEU A 86 4.50 1.10 5.96
N THR A 87 3.64 1.02 6.97
CA THR A 87 3.33 -0.21 7.69
C THR A 87 2.72 -1.27 6.77
N GLU A 88 1.79 -0.89 5.88
CA GLU A 88 1.21 -1.83 4.92
C GLU A 88 2.21 -2.27 3.84
N ILE A 89 3.12 -1.39 3.41
CA ILE A 89 4.21 -1.76 2.49
C ILE A 89 5.14 -2.79 3.14
N ASP A 90 5.53 -2.59 4.41
CA ASP A 90 6.39 -3.53 5.13
C ASP A 90 5.71 -4.90 5.31
N LYS A 91 4.39 -4.93 5.58
CA LYS A 91 3.61 -6.18 5.61
C LYS A 91 3.57 -6.88 4.26
N ALA A 92 3.40 -6.12 3.16
CA ALA A 92 3.40 -6.69 1.81
C ALA A 92 4.78 -7.27 1.45
N LEU A 93 5.86 -6.58 1.80
CA LEU A 93 7.23 -7.09 1.65
C LEU A 93 7.44 -8.38 2.44
N HIS A 94 6.92 -8.46 3.66
CA HIS A 94 6.97 -9.68 4.45
C HIS A 94 6.27 -10.85 3.74
N ARG A 95 5.06 -10.63 3.20
CA ARG A 95 4.35 -11.66 2.41
C ARG A 95 5.12 -12.12 1.17
N VAL A 96 5.85 -11.21 0.52
CA VAL A 96 6.73 -11.58 -0.61
C VAL A 96 7.86 -12.49 -0.14
N THR A 97 8.37 -12.31 1.08
CA THR A 97 9.43 -13.18 1.64
C THR A 97 8.91 -14.53 2.12
N THR A 98 7.68 -14.60 2.65
CA THR A 98 7.07 -15.86 3.11
C THR A 98 6.45 -16.68 1.98
N GLY A 99 6.30 -16.10 0.77
CA GLY A 99 5.65 -16.75 -0.37
C GLY A 99 4.12 -16.67 -0.34
N GLU A 100 3.55 -15.87 0.58
CA GLU A 100 2.11 -15.69 0.73
C GLU A 100 1.56 -14.54 -0.13
N TYR A 101 2.45 -13.75 -0.76
CA TYR A 101 2.03 -12.63 -1.60
C TYR A 101 1.25 -13.12 -2.82
N GLY A 102 0.18 -12.39 -3.16
CA GLY A 102 -0.68 -12.71 -4.29
C GLY A 102 -1.86 -13.61 -3.94
N TYR A 103 -1.95 -14.11 -2.71
CA TYR A 103 -3.09 -14.91 -2.25
C TYR A 103 -3.96 -14.12 -1.28
N CYS A 104 -5.27 -14.40 -1.33
CA CYS A 104 -6.27 -13.79 -0.47
C CYS A 104 -6.09 -14.26 0.97
N GLU A 105 -5.99 -13.34 1.93
CA GLU A 105 -5.81 -13.69 3.34
C GLU A 105 -7.04 -14.35 3.98
N LEU A 106 -8.21 -14.25 3.33
CA LEU A 106 -9.47 -14.80 3.85
C LEU A 106 -9.77 -16.19 3.28
N SER A 107 -9.66 -16.33 1.95
CA SER A 107 -10.01 -17.57 1.24
C SER A 107 -8.80 -18.42 0.85
N GLY A 108 -7.59 -17.84 0.82
CA GLY A 108 -6.38 -18.47 0.27
C GLY A 108 -6.33 -18.52 -1.26
N GLU A 109 -7.34 -17.98 -1.95
CA GLU A 109 -7.41 -17.98 -3.40
C GLU A 109 -6.47 -16.97 -4.05
N PRO A 110 -5.98 -17.22 -5.27
CA PRO A 110 -5.13 -16.26 -5.98
C PRO A 110 -5.88 -14.95 -6.27
N ILE A 111 -5.24 -13.83 -5.96
CA ILE A 111 -5.73 -12.49 -6.28
C ILE A 111 -5.40 -12.18 -7.75
N ASP A 112 -6.35 -11.57 -8.46
CA ASP A 112 -6.14 -11.15 -9.85
C ASP A 112 -4.85 -10.30 -9.99
N VAL A 113 -3.98 -10.74 -10.90
CA VAL A 113 -2.72 -10.10 -11.27
C VAL A 113 -2.94 -8.63 -11.67
N ARG A 114 -4.03 -8.31 -12.38
CA ARG A 114 -4.38 -6.94 -12.78
C ARG A 114 -4.67 -6.06 -11.58
N ARG A 115 -5.30 -6.62 -10.56
CA ARG A 115 -5.58 -5.94 -9.28
C ARG A 115 -4.29 -5.68 -8.51
N LEU A 116 -3.38 -6.66 -8.45
CA LEU A 116 -2.07 -6.49 -7.82
C LEU A 116 -1.19 -5.44 -8.54
N LEU A 117 -1.28 -5.34 -9.86
CA LEU A 117 -0.60 -4.28 -10.61
C LEU A 117 -1.19 -2.89 -10.38
N ALA A 118 -2.51 -2.79 -10.22
CA ALA A 118 -3.18 -1.53 -9.92
C ALA A 118 -2.94 -1.09 -8.46
N ASN A 119 -2.97 -2.05 -7.53
CA ASN A 119 -2.68 -1.83 -6.12
C ASN A 119 -1.90 -3.04 -5.55
N PRO A 120 -0.56 -2.94 -5.41
CA PRO A 120 0.28 -4.02 -4.91
C PRO A 120 0.12 -4.28 -3.40
N LEU A 121 -0.68 -3.47 -2.69
CA LEU A 121 -1.01 -3.69 -1.28
C LEU A 121 -2.31 -4.48 -1.10
N SER A 122 -2.97 -4.92 -2.18
CA SER A 122 -4.21 -5.69 -2.11
C SER A 122 -4.03 -7.00 -1.33
N ARG A 123 -4.91 -7.26 -0.36
CA ARG A 123 -4.88 -8.45 0.55
C ARG A 123 -5.98 -9.46 0.28
N THR A 124 -7.02 -9.06 -0.45
CA THR A 124 -8.22 -9.86 -0.71
C THR A 124 -8.60 -9.78 -2.18
N THR A 125 -9.34 -10.80 -2.65
CA THR A 125 -10.02 -10.77 -3.94
C THR A 125 -11.14 -9.72 -3.95
N VAL A 126 -11.68 -9.43 -5.14
CA VAL A 126 -12.79 -8.47 -5.30
C VAL A 126 -14.05 -9.01 -4.65
N GLU A 127 -14.34 -10.29 -4.85
CA GLU A 127 -15.51 -10.99 -4.33
C GLU A 127 -15.53 -11.00 -2.79
N GLU A 128 -14.36 -11.26 -2.19
CA GLU A 128 -14.18 -11.25 -0.74
C GLU A 128 -14.29 -9.84 -0.16
N GLN A 129 -13.76 -8.84 -0.87
CA GLN A 129 -13.94 -7.44 -0.49
C GLN A 129 -15.43 -7.04 -0.54
N ASP A 130 -16.13 -7.35 -1.62
CA ASP A 130 -17.57 -7.07 -1.78
C ASP A 130 -18.40 -7.73 -0.66
N ARG A 131 -18.03 -8.96 -0.28
CA ARG A 131 -18.70 -9.68 0.81
C ARG A 131 -18.48 -8.99 2.16
N LEU A 132 -17.27 -8.53 2.44
CA LEU A 132 -16.96 -7.77 3.66
C LEU A 132 -17.74 -6.46 3.72
N GLU A 133 -17.76 -5.69 2.63
CA GLU A 133 -18.46 -4.41 2.56
C GLU A 133 -19.97 -4.59 2.77
N ARG A 134 -20.57 -5.60 2.14
CA ARG A 134 -21.99 -5.96 2.35
C ARG A 134 -22.29 -6.37 3.79
N SER A 135 -21.39 -7.13 4.43
CA SER A 135 -21.55 -7.55 5.83
C SER A 135 -21.47 -6.35 6.79
N GLN A 136 -20.48 -5.47 6.59
CA GLN A 136 -20.32 -4.24 7.37
C GLN A 136 -21.52 -3.29 7.18
N MET A 137 -21.99 -3.13 5.95
CA MET A 137 -23.16 -2.29 5.66
C MET A 137 -24.42 -2.80 6.37
N LYS A 138 -24.65 -4.11 6.37
CA LYS A 138 -25.74 -4.72 7.16
C LYS A 138 -25.56 -4.45 8.66
N HIS A 139 -24.35 -4.62 9.18
CA HIS A 139 -24.07 -4.37 10.60
C HIS A 139 -24.37 -2.92 11.00
N LEU A 140 -23.98 -1.93 10.17
CA LEU A 140 -24.27 -0.52 10.41
C LEU A 140 -25.79 -0.24 10.37
N TYR A 141 -26.49 -0.81 9.40
CA TYR A 141 -27.94 -0.64 9.24
C TYR A 141 -28.76 -1.24 10.39
N TYR A 142 -28.39 -2.43 10.87
CA TYR A 142 -29.09 -3.09 11.97
C TYR A 142 -28.60 -2.67 13.36
N GLY A 143 -27.39 -2.10 13.47
CA GLY A 143 -26.84 -1.55 14.70
C GLY A 143 -27.42 -0.19 15.08
N GLN A 144 -27.79 0.64 14.11
CA GLN A 144 -28.43 1.95 14.35
C GLN A 144 -29.93 1.88 14.71
N ASN A 145 -30.59 0.74 14.47
CA ASN A 145 -32.01 0.52 14.78
C ASN A 145 -32.26 -0.16 16.14
N ARG A 146 -31.24 -0.27 16.99
CA ARG A 146 -31.35 -0.62 18.41
C ARG A 146 -30.97 0.59 19.26
N GLY A 147 -31.91 1.52 19.40
CA GLY A 147 -31.81 2.70 20.25
C GLY A 147 -33.15 3.37 20.36
#